data_AF-A0A2D8ATN9-F1
#
_entry.id   AF-A0A2D8ATN9-F1
#
_cell.length_a   1.000
_cell.length_b   1.000
_cell.length_c   1.000
_cell.angle_alpha   90.00
_cell.angle_beta   90.00
_cell.angle_gamma   90.00
#
_symmetry.space_group_name_H-M   'P 1'
#
loop_
_entity.id
_entity.type
_entity.pdbx_description
1 polymer ?
#
loop_
_entity_poly.entity_id
_entity_poly.type
_entity_poly.pdbx_seq_one_letter_code
_entity_poly.pdbx_strand_id
1 'polypeptide(L)'
;MTEKSPLPQDFRDVEQNSIVGQASRGENLTHYVLAERMMQVEADLIKQELMDPKDPPNTLIYMLEGGFRGFHKMTGGELWQEWKDGAEDQWYIMYDDKQLPWEIYDEDPLADPEEKTPIFQDARDHHLINKDPGRMIGKKK
;
A
#
# COMPACT_ATOMS: atom_id res chain seq x y z
N MET A 1 -26.77 10.95 14.55
CA MET A 1 -26.12 10.40 13.35
C MET A 1 -25.93 11.58 12.42
N THR A 2 -24.73 12.16 12.40
CA THR A 2 -24.39 13.24 11.48
C THR A 2 -24.07 12.62 10.13
N GLU A 3 -24.94 12.84 9.14
CA GLU A 3 -24.60 12.53 7.75
C GLU A 3 -23.33 13.28 7.37
N LYS A 4 -22.30 12.54 6.93
CA LYS A 4 -21.10 13.14 6.36
C LYS A 4 -21.53 13.87 5.09
N SER A 5 -21.19 15.16 4.99
CA SER A 5 -21.50 15.97 3.82
C SER A 5 -20.95 15.29 2.54
N PRO A 6 -21.70 15.25 1.43
CA PRO A 6 -21.27 14.60 0.18
C PRO A 6 -20.18 15.38 -0.55
N LEU A 7 -19.79 16.55 -0.05
CA LEU A 7 -18.77 17.39 -0.65
C LEU A 7 -17.39 17.14 0.00
N PRO A 8 -16.31 17.10 -0.81
CA PRO A 8 -14.94 17.04 -0.34
C PRO A 8 -14.68 18.15 0.68
N GLN A 9 -14.08 17.79 1.82
CA GLN A 9 -13.75 18.75 2.87
C GLN A 9 -12.41 19.46 2.59
N ASP A 10 -11.56 18.84 1.77
CA ASP A 10 -10.30 19.38 1.28
C ASP A 10 -10.24 19.24 -0.25
N PHE A 11 -9.77 20.28 -0.94
CA PHE A 11 -9.56 20.23 -2.40
C PHE A 11 -8.51 19.18 -2.79
N ARG A 12 -7.58 18.86 -1.89
CA ARG A 12 -6.58 17.81 -2.09
C ARG A 12 -7.20 16.42 -2.21
N ASP A 13 -8.33 16.17 -1.53
CA ASP A 13 -9.04 14.90 -1.64
C ASP A 13 -9.59 14.69 -3.05
N VAL A 14 -9.97 15.78 -3.73
CA VAL A 14 -10.44 15.72 -5.13
C VAL A 14 -9.30 15.41 -6.07
N GLU A 15 -8.15 16.04 -5.87
CA GLU A 15 -6.96 15.81 -6.69
C GLU A 15 -6.45 14.38 -6.53
N GLN A 16 -6.35 13.88 -5.29
CA GLN A 16 -5.89 12.51 -4.99
C GLN A 16 -6.75 11.43 -5.65
N ASN A 17 -8.05 11.65 -5.76
CA ASN A 17 -8.99 10.71 -6.38
C ASN A 17 -9.19 10.96 -7.89
N SER A 18 -8.58 12.00 -8.45
CA SER A 18 -8.69 12.30 -9.87
C SER A 18 -7.85 11.35 -10.71
N ILE A 19 -8.39 10.88 -11.83
CA ILE A 19 -7.64 10.09 -12.81
C ILE A 19 -6.62 11.00 -13.48
N VAL A 20 -5.35 10.61 -13.37
CA VAL A 20 -4.21 11.33 -13.95
C VAL A 20 -3.91 10.83 -15.36
N GLY A 21 -4.07 9.53 -15.61
CA GLY A 21 -3.81 8.92 -16.92
C GLY A 21 -4.23 7.46 -16.97
N GLN A 22 -4.10 6.86 -18.16
CA GLN A 22 -4.33 5.43 -18.37
C GLN A 22 -2.99 4.73 -18.66
N ALA A 23 -2.66 3.74 -17.83
CA ALA A 23 -1.44 2.95 -17.95
C ALA A 23 -1.43 2.10 -19.23
N SER A 24 -0.25 1.60 -19.59
CA SER A 24 -0.01 0.81 -20.81
C SER A 24 -0.83 -0.48 -20.89
N ARG A 25 -1.24 -1.03 -19.73
CA ARG A 25 -2.10 -2.22 -19.62
C ARG A 25 -3.60 -1.88 -19.53
N GLY A 26 -3.96 -0.59 -19.55
CA GLY A 26 -5.34 -0.10 -19.67
C GLY A 26 -5.99 0.39 -18.36
N GLU A 27 -5.27 0.34 -17.25
CA GLU A 27 -5.74 0.79 -15.93
C GLU A 27 -5.80 2.32 -15.86
N ASN A 28 -6.93 2.85 -15.41
CA ASN A 28 -7.03 4.26 -15.07
C ASN A 28 -6.37 4.49 -13.71
N LEU A 29 -5.30 5.27 -13.68
CA LEU A 29 -4.55 5.56 -12.46
C LEU A 29 -5.03 6.88 -11.88
N THR A 30 -5.52 6.83 -10.64
CA THR A 30 -5.72 8.04 -9.85
C THR A 30 -4.38 8.61 -9.42
N HIS A 31 -4.36 9.88 -9.03
CA HIS A 31 -3.16 10.50 -8.47
C HIS A 31 -2.62 9.70 -7.28
N TYR A 32 -3.49 9.26 -6.38
CA TYR A 32 -3.08 8.51 -5.20
C TYR A 32 -2.47 7.16 -5.58
N VAL A 33 -3.13 6.40 -6.46
CA VAL A 33 -2.62 5.11 -6.96
C VAL A 33 -1.27 5.31 -7.62
N LEU A 34 -1.15 6.31 -8.49
CA LEU A 34 0.10 6.58 -9.19
C LEU A 34 1.23 6.96 -8.22
N ALA A 35 0.94 7.81 -7.23
CA ALA A 35 1.92 8.18 -6.20
C ALA A 35 2.39 6.96 -5.39
N GLU A 36 1.49 6.04 -5.03
CA GLU A 36 1.84 4.79 -4.32
C GLU A 36 2.77 3.92 -5.16
N ARG A 37 2.44 3.73 -6.45
CA ARG A 37 3.30 2.98 -7.38
C ARG A 37 4.68 3.62 -7.54
N MET A 38 4.74 4.95 -7.66
CA MET A 38 6.01 5.69 -7.74
C MET A 38 6.86 5.53 -6.48
N MET A 39 6.25 5.54 -5.28
CA MET A 39 6.97 5.26 -4.04
C MET A 39 7.60 3.87 -4.03
N GLN A 40 6.90 2.86 -4.55
CA GLN A 40 7.42 1.49 -4.65
C GLN A 40 8.64 1.40 -5.58
N VAL A 41 8.57 2.04 -6.76
CA VAL A 41 9.71 2.13 -7.71
C VAL A 41 10.94 2.74 -7.04
N GLU A 42 10.76 3.90 -6.41
CA GLU A 42 11.86 4.67 -5.84
C GLU A 42 12.47 3.99 -4.60
N ALA A 43 11.64 3.35 -3.78
CA ALA A 43 12.11 2.59 -2.63
C ALA A 43 12.91 1.34 -3.05
N ASP A 44 12.48 0.67 -4.12
CA ASP A 44 13.24 -0.45 -4.67
C ASP A 44 14.59 0.00 -5.24
N LEU A 45 14.64 1.12 -5.98
CA LEU A 45 15.90 1.70 -6.46
C LEU A 45 16.85 2.01 -5.29
N ILE A 46 16.38 2.70 -4.25
CA ILE A 46 17.18 2.99 -3.05
C ILE A 46 17.68 1.71 -2.39
N LYS A 47 16.83 0.69 -2.30
CA LYS A 47 17.20 -0.62 -1.73
C LYS A 47 18.29 -1.28 -2.58
N GLN A 48 18.17 -1.29 -3.90
CA GLN A 48 19.18 -1.84 -4.80
C GLN A 48 20.53 -1.15 -4.62
N GLU A 49 20.55 0.19 -4.62
CA GLU A 49 21.79 0.94 -4.40
C GLU A 49 22.41 0.69 -3.02
N LEU A 50 21.58 0.59 -1.96
CA LEU A 50 22.05 0.27 -0.60
C LEU A 50 22.68 -1.13 -0.52
N MET A 51 22.25 -2.06 -1.36
CA MET A 51 22.76 -3.43 -1.40
C MET A 51 23.97 -3.58 -2.33
N ASP A 52 24.25 -2.61 -3.21
CA ASP A 52 25.43 -2.63 -4.07
C ASP A 52 26.66 -2.14 -3.29
N PRO A 53 27.69 -2.98 -3.06
CA PRO A 53 28.89 -2.58 -2.34
C PRO A 53 29.82 -1.64 -3.14
N LYS A 54 29.56 -1.42 -4.43
CA LYS A 54 30.45 -0.65 -5.31
C LYS A 54 30.18 0.84 -5.27
N ASP A 55 28.93 1.24 -5.08
CA ASP A 55 28.48 2.62 -5.22
C ASP A 55 27.68 3.07 -3.99
N PRO A 56 27.77 4.34 -3.59
CA PRO A 56 26.90 4.88 -2.54
C PRO A 56 25.44 4.97 -3.02
N PRO A 57 24.47 5.01 -2.10
CA PRO A 57 23.04 5.17 -2.43
C PRO A 57 22.73 6.61 -2.86
N ASN A 58 23.15 6.94 -4.08
CA ASN A 58 23.07 8.27 -4.67
C ASN A 58 21.64 8.82 -4.66
N THR A 59 20.65 7.97 -4.89
CA THR A 59 19.24 8.35 -4.91
C THR A 59 18.81 8.83 -3.52
N LEU A 60 19.11 8.06 -2.47
CA LEU A 60 18.82 8.46 -1.09
C LEU A 60 19.61 9.71 -0.68
N ILE A 61 20.89 9.79 -1.05
CA ILE A 61 21.73 10.97 -0.75
C ILE A 61 21.14 12.22 -1.39
N TYR A 62 20.76 12.16 -2.67
CA TYR A 62 20.13 13.26 -3.39
C TYR A 62 18.84 13.75 -2.70
N MET A 63 17.98 12.82 -2.28
CA MET A 63 16.76 13.15 -1.54
C MET A 63 17.03 13.85 -0.21
N LEU A 64 18.07 13.43 0.52
CA LEU A 64 18.41 14.00 1.83
C LEU A 64 19.14 15.34 1.71
N GLU A 65 19.92 15.55 0.64
CA GLU A 65 20.63 16.81 0.40
C GLU A 65 19.70 17.91 -0.15
N GLY A 66 18.91 17.59 -1.17
CA GLY A 66 18.03 18.55 -1.86
C GLY A 66 16.63 18.68 -1.25
N GLY A 67 16.24 17.73 -0.41
CA GLY A 67 14.89 17.58 0.10
C GLY A 67 13.97 16.92 -0.93
N PHE A 68 13.25 15.88 -0.50
CA PHE A 68 12.24 15.22 -1.30
C PHE A 68 10.84 15.56 -0.78
N ARG A 69 10.01 16.22 -1.60
CA ARG A 69 8.68 16.66 -1.17
C ARG A 69 7.68 15.49 -1.02
N GLY A 70 7.95 14.36 -1.67
CA GLY A 70 7.10 13.17 -1.70
C GLY A 70 6.13 13.14 -2.88
N PHE A 71 5.91 11.95 -3.44
CA PHE A 71 5.05 11.73 -4.62
C PHE A 71 3.60 12.19 -4.40
N HIS A 72 3.03 11.97 -3.22
CA HIS A 72 1.68 12.46 -2.86
C HIS A 72 1.53 13.99 -2.91
N LYS A 73 2.63 14.74 -2.89
CA LYS A 73 2.63 16.21 -3.00
C LYS A 73 3.02 16.71 -4.40
N MET A 74 3.33 15.80 -5.32
CA MET A 74 3.50 16.11 -6.74
C MET A 74 2.16 16.42 -7.38
N THR A 75 2.13 17.21 -8.44
CA THR A 75 0.92 17.39 -9.26
C THR A 75 0.71 16.14 -10.13
N GLY A 76 -0.52 15.89 -10.57
CA GLY A 76 -0.80 14.78 -11.48
C GLY A 76 0.06 14.80 -12.75
N GLY A 77 0.33 15.98 -13.32
CA GLY A 77 1.18 16.11 -14.51
C GLY A 77 2.65 15.73 -14.26
N GLU A 78 3.20 16.09 -13.10
CA GLU A 78 4.56 15.69 -12.71
C GLU A 78 4.63 14.19 -12.49
N LEU A 79 3.68 13.60 -11.74
CA LEU A 79 3.61 12.15 -11.55
C LEU A 79 3.51 11.40 -12.87
N TRP A 80 2.65 11.88 -13.78
CA TRP A 80 2.45 11.24 -15.08
C TRP A 80 3.73 11.28 -15.93
N GLN A 81 4.46 12.40 -15.89
CA GLN A 81 5.71 12.52 -16.63
C GLN A 81 6.76 11.54 -16.13
N GLU A 82 6.96 11.43 -14.81
CA GLU A 82 7.88 10.47 -14.20
C GLU A 82 7.45 9.02 -14.49
N TRP A 83 6.15 8.73 -14.40
CA TRP A 83 5.59 7.40 -14.73
C TRP A 83 5.93 6.98 -16.16
N LYS A 84 5.76 7.91 -17.12
CA LYS A 84 6.05 7.66 -18.53
C LYS A 84 7.54 7.64 -18.85
N ASP A 85 8.40 8.17 -17.98
CA ASP A 85 9.87 8.16 -18.14
C ASP A 85 10.53 6.89 -17.58
N GLY A 86 9.82 5.76 -17.67
CA GLY A 86 10.36 4.42 -17.38
C GLY A 86 9.92 3.80 -16.06
N ALA A 87 9.38 4.58 -15.12
CA ALA A 87 8.88 4.03 -13.85
C ALA A 87 7.73 3.02 -14.06
N GLU A 88 6.90 3.21 -15.08
CA GLU A 88 5.84 2.26 -15.47
C GLU A 88 6.37 0.85 -15.74
N ASP A 89 7.42 0.75 -16.57
CA ASP A 89 7.99 -0.54 -16.97
C ASP A 89 8.64 -1.23 -15.77
N GLN A 90 9.39 -0.48 -14.95
CA GLN A 90 10.01 -1.01 -13.74
C GLN A 90 8.96 -1.50 -12.74
N TRP A 91 7.89 -0.73 -12.54
CA TRP A 91 6.82 -1.13 -11.63
C TRP A 91 6.14 -2.42 -12.09
N TYR A 92 5.84 -2.54 -13.38
CA TYR A 92 5.23 -3.76 -13.91
C TYR A 92 6.14 -4.99 -13.83
N ILE A 93 7.46 -4.82 -14.02
CA ILE A 93 8.43 -5.90 -13.78
C ILE A 93 8.35 -6.37 -12.32
N MET A 94 8.40 -5.44 -11.36
CA MET A 94 8.32 -5.79 -9.94
C MET A 94 6.98 -6.43 -9.56
N TYR A 95 5.87 -5.93 -10.13
CA TYR A 95 4.54 -6.47 -9.89
C TYR A 95 4.42 -7.92 -10.41
N ASP A 96 4.81 -8.15 -11.66
CA ASP A 96 4.74 -9.48 -12.28
C ASP A 96 5.65 -10.50 -11.57
N ASP A 97 6.83 -10.06 -11.14
CA ASP A 97 7.80 -10.90 -10.43
C ASP A 97 7.50 -11.05 -8.92
N LYS A 98 6.45 -10.40 -8.42
CA LYS A 98 6.08 -10.37 -6.98
C LYS A 98 7.22 -9.86 -6.09
N GLN A 99 7.91 -8.81 -6.56
CA GLN A 99 9.05 -8.19 -5.91
C GLN A 99 8.77 -6.77 -5.40
N LEU A 100 7.52 -6.32 -5.45
CA LEU A 100 7.15 -5.02 -4.88
C LEU A 100 7.61 -4.92 -3.40
N PRO A 101 8.18 -3.78 -2.97
CA PRO A 101 8.70 -3.65 -1.60
C PRO A 101 7.63 -3.76 -0.50
N TRP A 102 6.38 -3.48 -0.84
CA TRP A 102 5.19 -3.68 0.00
C TRP A 102 3.97 -3.91 -0.90
N GLU A 103 2.84 -4.29 -0.29
CA GLU A 103 1.59 -4.57 -1.00
C GLU A 103 1.06 -3.37 -1.80
N ILE A 104 0.35 -3.64 -2.89
CA ILE A 104 -0.34 -2.60 -3.66
C ILE A 104 -1.47 -1.98 -2.85
N TYR A 105 -1.75 -0.70 -3.11
CA TYR A 105 -2.83 0.01 -2.44
C TYR A 105 -4.18 -0.64 -2.72
N ASP A 106 -5.06 -0.73 -1.71
CA ASP A 106 -6.33 -1.48 -1.79
C ASP A 106 -7.30 -0.99 -2.90
N GLU A 107 -7.20 0.27 -3.31
CA GLU A 107 -8.01 0.84 -4.39
C GLU A 107 -7.26 0.93 -5.73
N ASP A 108 -6.04 0.36 -5.80
CA ASP A 108 -5.36 0.14 -7.07
C ASP A 108 -6.23 -0.78 -7.96
N PRO A 109 -6.40 -0.47 -9.27
CA PRO A 109 -7.15 -1.31 -10.19
C PRO A 109 -6.69 -2.77 -10.29
N LEU A 110 -5.45 -3.06 -9.88
CA LEU A 110 -4.84 -4.40 -9.84
C LEU A 110 -4.93 -5.07 -8.47
N ALA A 111 -5.53 -4.43 -7.46
CA ALA A 111 -5.76 -5.02 -6.15
C ALA A 111 -6.82 -6.13 -6.22
N ASP A 112 -6.52 -7.29 -5.63
CA ASP A 112 -7.48 -8.40 -5.57
C ASP A 112 -8.65 -7.99 -4.65
N PRO A 113 -9.90 -7.99 -5.13
CA PRO A 113 -11.06 -7.68 -4.31
C PRO A 113 -11.26 -8.66 -3.14
N GLU A 114 -10.72 -9.89 -3.18
CA GLU A 114 -10.88 -10.89 -2.11
C GLU A 114 -9.90 -10.69 -0.93
N GLU A 115 -8.79 -9.96 -1.12
CA GLU A 115 -7.84 -9.63 -0.03
C GLU A 115 -8.32 -8.52 0.90
N LYS A 116 -9.42 -7.83 0.55
CA LYS A 116 -10.05 -6.75 1.33
C LYS A 116 -10.75 -7.22 2.62
N THR A 117 -10.58 -8.47 3.03
CA THR A 117 -11.24 -9.00 4.22
C THR A 117 -10.49 -8.48 5.45
N PRO A 118 -11.08 -7.62 6.30
CA PRO A 118 -10.46 -7.26 7.55
C PRO A 118 -10.30 -8.55 8.34
N ILE A 119 -9.09 -8.84 8.78
CA ILE A 119 -8.84 -9.87 9.78
C ILE A 119 -9.54 -9.38 11.05
N PHE A 120 -10.84 -9.62 11.18
CA PHE A 120 -11.49 -9.62 12.48
C PHE A 120 -10.89 -10.82 13.19
N GLN A 121 -9.80 -10.57 13.92
CA GLN A 121 -9.25 -11.50 14.90
C GLN A 121 -10.43 -11.94 15.76
N ASP A 122 -10.76 -13.22 15.63
CA ASP A 122 -12.00 -13.82 16.10
C ASP A 122 -12.16 -13.56 17.60
N ALA A 123 -13.07 -12.67 17.98
CA ALA A 123 -13.46 -12.42 19.36
C ALA A 123 -14.37 -13.56 19.88
N ARG A 124 -13.95 -14.82 19.67
CA ARG A 124 -14.75 -16.02 19.97
C ARG A 124 -14.08 -17.08 20.84
N ASP A 125 -12.89 -16.83 21.39
CA ASP A 125 -12.28 -17.70 22.41
C ASP A 125 -12.45 -17.20 23.86
N HIS A 126 -13.40 -16.30 24.10
CA HIS A 126 -13.88 -16.00 25.44
C HIS A 126 -15.29 -16.55 25.67
N HIS A 127 -15.46 -17.89 25.71
CA HIS A 127 -16.45 -18.52 26.59
C HIS A 127 -16.24 -20.06 26.72
N LEU A 128 -15.97 -20.48 27.95
CA LEU A 128 -16.39 -21.75 28.58
C LEU A 128 -15.57 -23.03 28.31
N ILE A 129 -14.40 -23.13 28.94
CA ILE A 129 -14.03 -24.40 29.58
C ILE A 129 -14.84 -24.52 30.87
N ASN A 130 -16.10 -24.92 30.72
CA ASN A 130 -16.86 -25.55 31.80
C ASN A 130 -16.44 -27.03 31.81
N LYS A 131 -15.38 -27.36 32.56
CA LYS A 131 -15.12 -28.74 33.00
C LYS A 131 -15.24 -28.75 34.52
N ASP A 132 -16.45 -29.01 35.00
CA ASP A 132 -16.69 -30.09 35.96
C ASP A 132 -18.15 -30.07 36.45
N PRO A 133 -19.02 -30.97 35.93
CA PRO A 133 -20.21 -31.39 36.65
C PRO A 133 -19.82 -32.55 37.56
N GLY A 134 -19.61 -32.27 38.85
CA GLY A 134 -19.30 -33.29 39.83
C GLY A 134 -20.43 -34.32 40.00
N ARG A 135 -20.07 -35.61 40.21
CA ARG A 135 -20.75 -36.53 41.14
C ARG A 135 -19.96 -37.81 41.45
N MET A 136 -19.36 -37.83 42.65
CA MET A 136 -19.44 -38.86 43.70
C MET A 136 -19.57 -40.35 43.32
N ILE A 137 -18.55 -41.17 43.63
CA ILE A 137 -18.71 -42.51 44.26
C ILE A 137 -17.53 -42.75 45.23
N GLY A 138 -17.82 -42.94 46.52
CA GLY A 138 -16.83 -43.37 47.51
C GLY A 138 -16.65 -44.89 47.56
N LYS A 139 -15.59 -45.35 48.24
CA LYS A 139 -15.61 -46.51 49.15
C LYS A 139 -14.29 -46.65 49.93
N LYS A 140 -14.48 -46.74 51.25
CA LYS A 140 -13.60 -47.24 52.32
C LYS A 140 -12.48 -48.20 51.89
N LYS A 141 -11.29 -48.02 52.47
CA LYS A 141 -10.80 -48.84 53.59
C LYS A 141 -9.71 -48.09 54.35
#